data_AF-A0AAV5QK68-F1
#
_entry.id   AF-A0AAV5QK68-F1
#
_cell.length_a   1.000
_cell.length_b   1.000
_cell.length_c   1.000
_cell.angle_alpha   90.00
_cell.angle_beta   90.00
_cell.angle_gamma   90.00
#
_symmetry.space_group_name_H-M   'P 1'
#
loop_
_entity.id
_entity.type
_entity.pdbx_description
1 polymer ?
#
loop_
_entity_poly.entity_id
_entity_poly.type
_entity_poly.pdbx_seq_one_letter_code
_entity_poly.pdbx_strand_id
1 'polypeptide(L)'
;MSNEDSEYLSLLELQRKNFEAQFGSLESIGYEDKSKNVHDSESSESDSEEQSSTSESQSEEEEEQQQEEEDEEFHGFSDYDQEVSDEESESNNEPAPVVVKFSDSTRASSNVPLKNSSKFSRKGKIPSLQSMEIKEQLQQIEIESELLKGGTSKEDMENMQKDIELQRLLSESHILSSASSSSQYSGADLTMKTIDADPFGKTRAKTMTQRLRNLSETTAGQSRKLEKMPMNMRKGILKKEVERVRKFEESAKNSGTILAKTGKYELRDLNMGRANKVGIKSDLIGKHTIGRKKLQEQFSHRKKGLQIQAVGRSTRNGLIVSEKEFSSMIGSGNKGKRGKKRR
;
A
#
# COMPACT_ATOMS: atom_id res chain seq x y z
N MET A 1 -23.14 -0.22 39.82
CA MET A 1 -22.32 -0.21 38.60
C MET A 1 -22.34 1.19 38.05
N SER A 2 -21.18 1.82 37.86
CA SER A 2 -21.10 3.10 37.15
C SER A 2 -21.42 2.86 35.66
N ASN A 3 -21.89 3.89 34.94
CA ASN A 3 -22.16 3.74 33.50
C ASN A 3 -20.90 3.31 32.72
N GLU A 4 -19.73 3.75 33.18
CA GLU A 4 -18.42 3.38 32.64
C GLU A 4 -18.12 1.87 32.78
N ASP A 5 -18.52 1.25 33.89
CA ASP A 5 -18.36 -0.20 34.10
C ASP A 5 -19.22 -1.02 33.13
N SER A 6 -20.41 -0.50 32.80
CA SER A 6 -21.34 -1.18 31.88
C SER A 6 -20.87 -1.12 30.42
N GLU A 7 -20.29 0.02 30.01
CA GLU A 7 -19.70 0.20 28.69
C GLU A 7 -18.45 -0.67 28.53
N TYR A 8 -17.64 -0.78 29.59
CA TYR A 8 -16.47 -1.65 29.60
C TYR A 8 -16.83 -3.13 29.45
N LEU A 9 -17.88 -3.59 30.15
CA LEU A 9 -18.39 -4.96 30.04
C LEU A 9 -18.94 -5.26 28.63
N SER A 10 -19.67 -4.30 28.04
CA SER A 10 -20.17 -4.41 26.66
C SER A 10 -19.03 -4.54 25.63
N LEU A 11 -17.94 -3.78 25.81
CA LEU A 11 -16.78 -3.83 24.93
C LEU A 11 -16.08 -5.20 24.98
N LEU A 12 -15.98 -5.80 26.17
CA LEU A 12 -15.41 -7.14 26.36
C LEU A 12 -16.29 -8.23 25.72
N GLU A 13 -17.62 -8.10 25.82
CA GLU A 13 -18.54 -9.03 25.16
C GLU A 13 -18.43 -8.95 23.64
N LEU A 14 -18.27 -7.74 23.08
CA LEU A 14 -18.06 -7.52 21.65
C LEU A 14 -16.76 -8.18 21.16
N GLN A 15 -15.68 -8.04 21.92
CA GLN A 15 -14.40 -8.67 21.61
C GLN A 15 -14.51 -10.20 21.64
N ARG A 16 -15.24 -10.76 22.62
CA ARG A 16 -15.52 -12.20 22.71
C ARG A 16 -16.27 -12.69 21.47
N LYS A 17 -17.36 -12.01 21.06
CA LYS A 17 -18.14 -12.39 19.87
C LYS A 17 -17.29 -12.40 18.60
N ASN A 18 -16.43 -11.40 18.43
CA ASN A 18 -15.49 -11.35 17.30
C ASN A 18 -14.47 -12.50 17.33
N PHE A 19 -13.99 -12.88 18.52
CA PHE A 19 -13.08 -14.00 18.70
C PHE A 19 -13.76 -15.34 18.40
N GLU A 20 -14.96 -15.57 18.94
CA GLU A 20 -15.71 -16.81 18.72
C GLU A 20 -16.12 -16.99 17.25
N ALA A 21 -16.39 -15.89 16.54
CA ALA A 21 -16.66 -15.94 15.10
C ALA A 21 -15.44 -16.37 14.26
N GLN A 22 -14.22 -16.05 14.70
CA GLN A 22 -12.99 -16.38 13.99
C GLN A 22 -12.40 -17.73 14.39
N PHE A 23 -12.51 -18.12 15.67
CA PHE A 23 -11.80 -19.27 16.23
C PHE A 23 -12.73 -20.39 16.75
N GLY A 24 -14.05 -20.20 16.68
CA GLY A 24 -15.04 -21.09 17.29
C GLY A 24 -15.29 -20.75 18.76
N SER A 25 -16.29 -21.38 19.38
CA SER A 25 -16.67 -21.05 20.77
C SER A 25 -15.54 -21.37 21.74
N LEU A 26 -15.26 -20.44 22.67
CA LEU A 26 -14.22 -20.63 23.70
C LEU A 26 -14.48 -21.88 24.57
N GLU A 27 -15.75 -22.22 24.78
CA GLU A 27 -16.20 -23.43 25.48
C GLU A 27 -15.76 -24.71 24.73
N SER A 28 -15.66 -24.69 23.41
CA SER A 28 -15.18 -25.84 22.62
C SER A 28 -13.68 -26.12 22.80
N ILE A 29 -12.91 -25.13 23.29
CA ILE A 29 -11.47 -25.21 23.53
C ILE A 29 -11.17 -25.52 25.02
N GLY A 30 -12.21 -25.70 25.85
CA GLY A 30 -12.08 -26.08 27.25
C GLY A 30 -11.80 -24.91 28.21
N TYR A 31 -12.08 -23.68 27.79
CA TYR A 31 -12.02 -22.50 28.67
C TYR A 31 -13.41 -22.16 29.22
N GLU A 32 -13.53 -22.09 30.54
CA GLU A 32 -14.73 -21.61 31.24
C GLU A 32 -14.68 -20.07 31.37
N ASP A 33 -15.66 -19.40 30.80
CA ASP A 33 -15.74 -17.94 30.78
C ASP A 33 -16.35 -17.39 32.09
N LYS A 34 -15.57 -16.60 32.82
CA LYS A 34 -15.97 -15.96 34.08
C LYS A 34 -16.93 -14.79 33.89
N SER A 35 -17.01 -14.20 32.69
CA SER A 35 -17.90 -13.08 32.40
C SER A 35 -19.38 -13.47 32.35
N LYS A 36 -19.66 -14.77 32.16
CA LYS A 36 -21.02 -15.33 32.13
C LYS A 36 -21.65 -15.47 33.53
N ASN A 37 -20.83 -15.51 34.58
CA ASN A 37 -21.26 -15.77 35.97
C ASN A 37 -21.39 -14.52 36.85
N VAL A 38 -21.21 -13.32 36.29
CA VAL A 38 -21.27 -12.06 37.05
C VAL A 38 -22.69 -11.73 37.53
N HIS A 39 -23.72 -12.42 37.01
CA HIS A 39 -25.11 -12.19 37.41
C HIS A 39 -25.59 -13.07 38.58
N ASP A 40 -24.79 -14.01 39.09
CA ASP A 40 -25.25 -15.05 40.04
C ASP A 40 -24.26 -15.40 41.18
N SER A 41 -23.29 -14.53 41.50
CA SER A 41 -22.30 -14.81 42.56
C SER A 41 -21.94 -13.61 43.44
N GLU A 42 -22.93 -13.02 44.11
CA GLU A 42 -22.69 -12.20 45.30
C GLU A 42 -22.59 -13.08 46.56
N SER A 43 -21.47 -13.78 46.75
CA SER A 43 -20.89 -14.04 48.09
C SER A 43 -19.57 -14.83 47.96
N SER A 44 -18.44 -14.18 48.14
CA SER A 44 -17.34 -14.69 48.98
C SER A 44 -16.22 -13.67 49.05
N GLU A 45 -15.94 -13.25 50.28
CA GLU A 45 -14.85 -12.39 50.69
C GLU A 45 -13.47 -12.97 50.37
N SER A 46 -12.53 -12.09 50.01
CA SER A 46 -11.11 -12.07 50.46
C SER A 46 -10.44 -10.90 49.71
N ASP A 47 -10.29 -9.74 50.34
CA ASP A 47 -9.19 -9.33 51.23
C ASP A 47 -7.83 -9.30 50.51
N SER A 48 -7.44 -8.11 50.03
CA SER A 48 -6.03 -7.69 49.90
C SER A 48 -5.95 -6.18 49.70
N GLU A 49 -5.16 -5.59 50.59
CA GLU A 49 -4.97 -4.16 50.90
C GLU A 49 -4.42 -3.33 49.73
N GLU A 50 -4.80 -2.04 49.69
CA GLU A 50 -3.87 -0.96 49.33
C GLU A 50 -4.34 0.38 49.95
N GLN A 51 -3.59 0.85 50.95
CA GLN A 51 -3.62 2.24 51.41
C GLN A 51 -2.62 3.05 50.57
N SER A 52 -3.08 4.13 49.92
CA SER A 52 -2.31 5.38 49.83
C SER A 52 -3.16 6.49 49.22
N SER A 53 -3.73 7.30 50.10
CA SER A 53 -4.28 8.62 49.82
C SER A 53 -3.20 9.60 49.34
N THR A 54 -3.41 10.25 48.19
CA THR A 54 -2.96 11.64 47.98
C THR A 54 -3.90 12.29 46.98
N SER A 55 -4.80 13.10 47.53
CA SER A 55 -5.48 14.18 46.83
C SER A 55 -4.48 15.30 46.59
N GLU A 56 -4.42 15.85 45.37
CA GLU A 56 -4.43 17.31 45.22
C GLU A 56 -5.34 17.69 44.05
N SER A 57 -6.22 18.61 44.40
CA SER A 57 -7.28 19.20 43.60
C SER A 57 -6.73 20.50 43.01
N GLN A 58 -6.95 20.74 41.72
CA GLN A 58 -7.07 22.10 41.22
C GLN A 58 -8.05 22.15 40.05
N SER A 59 -9.04 23.01 40.26
CA SER A 59 -10.26 23.22 39.49
C SER A 59 -10.10 24.34 38.46
N GLU A 60 -11.16 24.51 37.65
CA GLU A 60 -11.57 25.69 36.85
C GLU A 60 -10.95 25.80 35.44
N GLU A 61 -11.68 26.04 34.34
CA GLU A 61 -13.08 26.44 34.11
C GLU A 61 -13.44 26.28 32.61
N GLU A 62 -14.74 26.09 32.36
CA GLU A 62 -15.60 26.53 31.24
C GLU A 62 -15.23 26.27 29.76
N GLU A 63 -16.13 25.59 29.03
CA GLU A 63 -16.98 26.26 28.03
C GLU A 63 -18.20 25.39 27.64
N GLU A 64 -19.39 25.99 27.73
CA GLU A 64 -20.67 25.49 27.25
C GLU A 64 -20.77 25.55 25.71
N GLN A 65 -21.39 24.55 25.07
CA GLN A 65 -22.22 24.78 23.89
C GLN A 65 -23.13 23.58 23.56
N GLN A 66 -24.40 23.77 23.92
CA GLN A 66 -25.63 23.60 23.13
C GLN A 66 -25.86 22.31 22.31
N GLN A 67 -26.97 21.67 22.69
CA GLN A 67 -27.77 20.67 22.01
C GLN A 67 -28.13 21.08 20.57
N GLU A 68 -28.08 20.12 19.64
CA GLU A 68 -29.10 19.98 18.61
C GLU A 68 -29.41 18.48 18.44
N GLU A 69 -30.70 18.19 18.57
CA GLU A 69 -31.38 16.90 18.50
C GLU A 69 -31.51 16.47 17.03
N GLU A 70 -31.23 15.21 16.71
CA GLU A 70 -31.88 14.52 15.58
C GLU A 70 -32.19 13.08 15.98
N ASP A 71 -33.47 12.88 16.30
CA ASP A 71 -34.17 11.62 16.52
C ASP A 71 -34.29 10.83 15.21
N GLU A 72 -33.79 9.59 15.16
CA GLU A 72 -34.32 8.54 14.26
C GLU A 72 -34.22 7.16 14.93
N GLU A 73 -35.12 6.89 15.87
CA GLU A 73 -35.47 5.54 16.34
C GLU A 73 -36.84 5.13 15.76
N PHE A 74 -37.02 3.82 15.48
CA PHE A 74 -38.27 3.08 15.12
C PHE A 74 -38.43 2.71 13.62
N HIS A 75 -38.76 1.48 13.17
CA HIS A 75 -39.17 0.21 13.77
C HIS A 75 -38.92 -0.91 12.74
N GLY A 76 -38.43 -2.07 13.15
CA GLY A 76 -38.21 -3.19 12.24
C GLY A 76 -38.25 -4.54 12.93
N PHE A 77 -39.43 -4.99 13.37
CA PHE A 77 -39.68 -6.42 13.60
C PHE A 77 -41.07 -6.81 13.08
N SER A 78 -41.06 -7.55 11.99
CA SER A 78 -42.13 -8.43 11.58
C SER A 78 -42.02 -9.74 12.37
N ASP A 79 -43.12 -10.09 13.05
CA ASP A 79 -43.81 -11.37 12.92
C ASP A 79 -42.98 -12.65 13.16
N TYR A 80 -43.10 -13.24 14.35
CA TYR A 80 -43.86 -14.49 14.50
C TYR A 80 -44.00 -14.90 15.98
N ASP A 81 -45.21 -15.37 16.31
CA ASP A 81 -45.55 -16.24 17.42
C ASP A 81 -44.51 -17.34 17.69
N GLN A 82 -44.31 -17.72 18.96
CA GLN A 82 -44.74 -19.05 19.44
C GLN A 82 -44.28 -19.34 20.89
N GLU A 83 -45.28 -19.31 21.78
CA GLU A 83 -45.58 -20.22 22.89
C GLU A 83 -44.50 -20.63 23.93
N VAL A 84 -44.79 -20.19 25.15
CA VAL A 84 -44.41 -20.77 26.44
C VAL A 84 -45.27 -22.00 26.76
N SER A 85 -44.69 -22.90 27.56
CA SER A 85 -45.33 -23.79 28.57
C SER A 85 -45.12 -25.30 28.34
N ASP A 86 -43.97 -25.80 28.79
CA ASP A 86 -43.75 -27.22 29.08
C ASP A 86 -43.81 -27.43 30.60
N GLU A 87 -45.01 -27.66 31.13
CA GLU A 87 -45.24 -28.40 32.38
C GLU A 87 -46.59 -29.10 32.25
N GLU A 88 -46.61 -30.44 32.23
CA GLU A 88 -47.36 -31.24 33.20
C GLU A 88 -47.37 -32.75 32.88
N SER A 89 -47.21 -33.51 33.98
CA SER A 89 -47.94 -34.73 34.32
C SER A 89 -47.48 -36.10 33.77
N GLU A 90 -47.26 -36.99 34.74
CA GLU A 90 -46.96 -38.40 34.61
C GLU A 90 -48.18 -39.25 34.22
N SER A 91 -47.87 -40.45 33.70
CA SER A 91 -48.67 -41.69 33.65
C SER A 91 -49.67 -41.88 32.49
N ASN A 92 -49.33 -42.80 31.57
CA ASN A 92 -49.87 -44.17 31.52
C ASN A 92 -49.44 -44.88 30.22
N ASN A 93 -49.01 -46.13 30.35
CA ASN A 93 -48.53 -46.99 29.26
C ASN A 93 -49.69 -47.67 28.53
N GLU A 94 -49.94 -47.31 27.27
CA GLU A 94 -50.62 -48.15 26.28
C GLU A 94 -49.89 -48.06 24.93
N PRO A 95 -49.70 -49.17 24.18
CA PRO A 95 -48.88 -49.17 22.97
C PRO A 95 -49.65 -48.61 21.76
N ALA A 96 -49.38 -47.35 21.40
CA ALA A 96 -49.83 -46.77 20.13
C ALA A 96 -48.98 -47.29 18.94
N PRO A 97 -49.56 -47.45 17.74
CA PRO A 97 -48.82 -47.96 16.57
C PRO A 97 -47.75 -46.97 16.09
N VAL A 98 -46.56 -47.49 15.80
CA VAL A 98 -45.41 -46.71 15.30
C VAL A 98 -45.69 -46.24 13.87
N VAL A 99 -45.94 -44.94 13.72
CA VAL A 99 -46.05 -44.29 12.41
C VAL A 99 -44.67 -43.76 11.99
N VAL A 100 -44.00 -44.46 11.08
CA VAL A 100 -42.76 -43.96 10.46
C VAL A 100 -43.15 -42.99 9.34
N LYS A 101 -43.02 -41.68 9.60
CA LYS A 101 -43.05 -40.65 8.56
C LYS A 101 -41.66 -40.51 7.97
N PHE A 102 -41.48 -40.84 6.70
CA PHE A 102 -40.29 -40.43 5.96
C PHE A 102 -40.40 -38.92 5.70
N SER A 103 -39.72 -38.11 6.50
CA SER A 103 -39.45 -36.73 6.10
C SER A 103 -38.48 -36.81 4.91
N ASP A 104 -39.01 -36.61 3.70
CA ASP A 104 -38.26 -36.54 2.42
C ASP A 104 -37.29 -35.33 2.37
N SER A 105 -36.53 -35.08 3.44
CA SER A 105 -35.52 -34.02 3.50
C SER A 105 -34.33 -34.32 2.58
N THR A 106 -34.19 -35.56 2.09
CA THR A 106 -33.19 -35.92 1.07
C THR A 106 -33.61 -35.56 -0.36
N ARG A 107 -34.88 -35.19 -0.60
CA ARG A 107 -35.34 -34.78 -1.93
C ARG A 107 -35.10 -33.28 -2.22
N ALA A 108 -34.76 -32.51 -1.18
CA ALA A 108 -34.47 -31.09 -1.25
C ALA A 108 -32.97 -30.73 -1.27
N SER A 109 -32.05 -31.70 -1.29
CA SER A 109 -30.67 -31.43 -1.74
C SER A 109 -30.64 -31.61 -3.26
N SER A 110 -30.74 -30.50 -3.97
CA SER A 110 -30.53 -30.42 -5.40
C SER A 110 -29.21 -31.13 -5.75
N ASN A 111 -29.30 -32.34 -6.29
CA ASN A 111 -28.21 -33.03 -6.98
C ASN A 111 -27.94 -32.33 -8.33
N VAL A 112 -27.73 -31.02 -8.30
CA VAL A 112 -27.21 -30.28 -9.45
C VAL A 112 -25.70 -30.43 -9.38
N PRO A 113 -25.10 -31.28 -10.24
CA PRO A 113 -23.65 -31.44 -10.23
C PRO A 113 -23.00 -30.08 -10.50
N LEU A 114 -22.11 -29.62 -9.60
CA LEU A 114 -21.26 -28.45 -9.85
C LEU A 114 -20.65 -28.58 -11.26
N LYS A 115 -20.53 -27.48 -12.01
CA LYS A 115 -20.12 -27.48 -13.44
C LYS A 115 -18.87 -28.35 -13.72
N ASN A 116 -17.99 -28.53 -12.75
CA ASN A 116 -16.80 -29.36 -12.82
C ASN A 116 -17.09 -30.87 -12.71
N SER A 117 -18.02 -31.27 -11.83
CA SER A 117 -18.46 -32.67 -11.66
C SER A 117 -19.28 -33.17 -12.86
N SER A 118 -20.13 -32.30 -13.45
CA SER A 118 -20.88 -32.59 -14.69
C SER A 118 -19.95 -32.81 -15.90
N LYS A 119 -18.85 -32.04 -15.99
CA LYS A 119 -17.81 -32.26 -17.01
C LYS A 119 -17.01 -33.54 -16.79
N PHE A 120 -16.88 -34.01 -15.55
CA PHE A 120 -16.17 -35.25 -15.23
C PHE A 120 -17.02 -36.49 -15.55
N SER A 121 -18.31 -36.48 -15.19
CA SER A 121 -19.24 -37.57 -15.49
C SER A 121 -19.49 -37.75 -16.99
N ARG A 122 -19.48 -36.67 -17.77
CA ARG A 122 -19.61 -36.72 -19.24
C ARG A 122 -18.37 -37.22 -19.98
N LYS A 123 -17.19 -37.29 -19.34
CA LYS A 123 -15.94 -37.70 -20.01
C LYS A 123 -15.78 -39.21 -20.17
N GLY A 124 -16.70 -40.03 -19.64
CA GLY A 124 -16.72 -41.49 -19.80
C GLY A 124 -15.47 -42.21 -19.27
N LYS A 125 -14.63 -41.51 -18.51
CA LYS A 125 -13.39 -42.02 -17.93
C LYS A 125 -13.56 -42.02 -16.42
N ILE A 126 -13.34 -43.18 -15.80
CA ILE A 126 -13.39 -43.33 -14.35
C ILE A 126 -12.19 -42.55 -13.79
N PRO A 127 -12.39 -41.54 -12.93
CA PRO A 127 -11.26 -40.88 -12.30
C PRO A 127 -10.57 -41.89 -11.37
N SER A 128 -9.29 -42.16 -11.60
CA SER A 128 -8.48 -42.89 -10.63
C SER A 128 -8.12 -41.95 -9.47
N LEU A 129 -8.11 -42.45 -8.24
CA LEU A 129 -7.74 -41.68 -7.04
C LEU A 129 -6.37 -40.99 -7.22
N GLN A 130 -5.42 -41.72 -7.80
CA GLN A 130 -4.10 -41.21 -8.17
C GLN A 130 -4.15 -39.99 -9.11
N SER A 131 -5.11 -39.92 -10.03
CA SER A 131 -5.24 -38.79 -10.96
C SER A 131 -5.84 -37.54 -10.33
N MET A 132 -6.57 -37.68 -9.22
CA MET A 132 -7.06 -36.55 -8.44
C MET A 132 -5.93 -36.01 -7.55
N GLU A 133 -5.22 -36.90 -6.86
CA GLU A 133 -4.07 -36.55 -6.03
C GLU A 133 -2.98 -35.82 -6.83
N ILE A 134 -2.66 -36.29 -8.04
CA ILE A 134 -1.68 -35.60 -8.92
C ILE A 134 -2.15 -34.19 -9.30
N LYS A 135 -3.46 -33.97 -9.51
CA LYS A 135 -3.99 -32.65 -9.85
C LYS A 135 -4.00 -31.70 -8.67
N GLU A 136 -4.35 -32.20 -7.50
CA GLU A 136 -4.32 -31.42 -6.26
C GLU A 136 -2.87 -31.04 -5.90
N GLN A 137 -1.93 -31.96 -6.05
CA GLN A 137 -0.50 -31.69 -5.89
C GLN A 137 0.00 -30.65 -6.90
N LEU A 138 -0.41 -30.73 -8.17
CA LEU A 138 -0.02 -29.74 -9.18
C LEU A 138 -0.58 -28.34 -8.86
N GLN A 139 -1.80 -28.24 -8.34
CA GLN A 139 -2.39 -26.96 -7.92
C GLN A 139 -1.68 -26.39 -6.68
N GLN A 140 -1.33 -27.24 -5.72
CA GLN A 140 -0.55 -26.83 -4.54
C GLN A 140 0.86 -26.37 -4.93
N ILE A 141 1.52 -27.07 -5.84
CA ILE A 141 2.84 -26.67 -6.38
C ILE A 141 2.75 -25.34 -7.14
N GLU A 142 1.66 -25.10 -7.87
CA GLU A 142 1.44 -23.83 -8.57
C GLU A 142 1.31 -22.66 -7.58
N ILE A 143 0.47 -22.81 -6.55
CA ILE A 143 0.28 -21.83 -5.47
C ILE A 143 1.59 -21.62 -4.68
N GLU A 144 2.29 -22.68 -4.31
CA GLU A 144 3.58 -22.60 -3.63
C GLU A 144 4.65 -21.96 -4.52
N SER A 145 4.61 -22.19 -5.84
CA SER A 145 5.54 -21.56 -6.78
C SER A 145 5.26 -20.06 -6.99
N GLU A 146 4.02 -19.62 -6.83
CA GLU A 146 3.64 -18.21 -6.80
C GLU A 146 4.11 -17.54 -5.51
N LEU A 147 3.98 -18.22 -4.36
CA LEU A 147 4.46 -17.73 -3.07
C LEU A 147 5.99 -17.70 -2.95
N LEU A 148 6.70 -18.67 -3.55
CA LEU A 148 8.16 -18.76 -3.55
C LEU A 148 8.83 -17.83 -4.56
N LYS A 149 8.09 -17.33 -5.56
CA LYS A 149 8.52 -16.22 -6.43
C LYS A 149 8.29 -14.87 -5.74
N GLY A 150 8.71 -14.73 -4.49
CA GLY A 150 8.83 -13.45 -3.76
C GLY A 150 9.86 -12.47 -4.36
N GLY A 151 10.18 -12.58 -5.64
CA GLY A 151 10.81 -11.54 -6.43
C GLY A 151 9.75 -10.94 -7.33
N THR A 152 9.18 -9.81 -6.88
CA THR A 152 8.23 -8.93 -7.59
C THR A 152 7.90 -9.45 -8.98
N SER A 153 6.86 -10.29 -9.09
CA SER A 153 6.37 -10.72 -10.40
C SER A 153 6.13 -9.46 -11.23
N LYS A 154 6.24 -9.55 -12.56
CA LYS A 154 5.89 -8.40 -13.41
C LYS A 154 4.47 -7.92 -13.09
N GLU A 155 3.61 -8.85 -12.70
CA GLU A 155 2.26 -8.60 -12.24
C GLU A 155 2.24 -7.84 -10.90
N ASP A 156 3.08 -8.19 -9.93
CA ASP A 156 3.21 -7.43 -8.66
C ASP A 156 3.74 -6.02 -8.90
N MET A 157 4.75 -5.86 -9.77
CA MET A 157 5.25 -4.54 -10.13
C MET A 157 4.17 -3.73 -10.85
N GLU A 158 3.38 -4.35 -11.72
CA GLU A 158 2.25 -3.71 -12.38
C GLU A 158 1.15 -3.35 -11.40
N ASN A 159 0.89 -4.18 -10.39
CA ASN A 159 -0.09 -3.91 -9.34
C ASN A 159 0.39 -2.75 -8.45
N MET A 160 1.66 -2.73 -8.05
CA MET A 160 2.26 -1.58 -7.36
C MET A 160 2.29 -0.30 -8.23
N GLN A 161 2.45 -0.45 -9.55
CA GLN A 161 2.38 0.66 -10.51
C GLN A 161 0.95 1.18 -10.72
N LYS A 162 -0.07 0.35 -10.50
CA LYS A 162 -1.48 0.74 -10.57
C LYS A 162 -2.00 1.26 -9.23
N ASP A 163 -1.36 0.86 -8.12
CA ASP A 163 -1.69 1.32 -6.79
C ASP A 163 -1.19 2.76 -6.56
N ILE A 164 -2.11 3.71 -6.71
CA ILE A 164 -1.86 5.14 -6.54
C ILE A 164 -1.62 5.48 -5.07
N GLU A 165 -2.26 4.77 -4.15
CA GLU A 165 -2.16 5.03 -2.71
C GLU A 165 -0.78 4.62 -2.20
N LEU A 166 -0.34 3.41 -2.56
CA LEU A 166 1.01 2.93 -2.25
C LEU A 166 2.08 3.84 -2.86
N GLN A 167 1.90 4.32 -4.10
CA GLN A 167 2.83 5.28 -4.71
C GLN A 167 2.88 6.62 -3.98
N ARG A 168 1.73 7.14 -3.55
CA ARG A 168 1.66 8.36 -2.73
C ARG A 168 2.41 8.13 -1.43
N LEU A 169 2.12 7.04 -0.71
CA LEU A 169 2.78 6.68 0.54
C LEU A 169 4.30 6.58 0.38
N LEU A 170 4.79 5.84 -0.63
CA LEU A 170 6.22 5.69 -0.87
C LEU A 170 6.90 7.02 -1.21
N SER A 171 6.29 7.83 -2.08
CA SER A 171 6.85 9.13 -2.47
C SER A 171 6.79 10.20 -1.39
N GLU A 172 5.80 10.13 -0.49
CA GLU A 172 5.55 11.09 0.60
C GLU A 172 6.13 10.62 1.94
N SER A 173 6.59 9.36 2.04
CA SER A 173 7.17 8.73 3.23
C SER A 173 8.19 9.60 3.94
N HIS A 174 9.03 10.33 3.20
CA HIS A 174 10.04 11.21 3.78
C HIS A 174 9.40 12.43 4.46
N ILE A 175 8.34 13.00 3.89
CA ILE A 175 7.57 14.11 4.49
C ILE A 175 6.83 13.61 5.73
N LEU A 176 6.15 12.48 5.63
CA LEU A 176 5.38 11.87 6.73
C LEU A 176 6.28 11.43 7.88
N SER A 177 7.39 10.74 7.59
CA SER A 177 8.39 10.32 8.59
C SER A 177 9.00 11.50 9.35
N SER A 178 9.15 12.65 8.70
CA SER A 178 9.68 13.83 9.38
C SER A 178 8.66 14.59 10.21
N ALA A 179 7.39 14.48 9.84
CA ALA A 179 6.29 15.00 10.62
C ALA A 179 6.17 14.21 11.91
N SER A 180 6.25 12.88 11.79
CA SER A 180 6.22 11.97 12.92
C SER A 180 7.45 12.10 13.81
N SER A 181 8.65 12.23 13.23
CA SER A 181 9.89 12.43 14.01
C SER A 181 9.97 13.80 14.70
N SER A 182 9.13 14.76 14.29
CA SER A 182 9.04 16.10 14.92
C SER A 182 8.01 16.17 16.03
N SER A 183 7.06 15.24 16.05
CA SER A 183 6.14 15.05 17.17
C SER A 183 6.77 14.00 18.09
N GLN A 184 6.61 14.10 19.40
CA GLN A 184 7.33 13.25 20.36
C GLN A 184 6.85 11.77 20.40
N TYR A 185 6.18 11.28 19.36
CA TYR A 185 5.63 9.94 19.31
C TYR A 185 6.62 8.97 18.68
N SER A 186 7.21 8.13 19.53
CA SER A 186 8.12 7.05 19.17
C SER A 186 7.37 5.95 18.40
N GLY A 187 7.80 5.69 17.16
CA GLY A 187 7.78 4.41 16.43
C GLY A 187 6.49 3.59 16.28
N ALA A 188 5.75 3.33 17.35
CA ALA A 188 4.65 2.38 17.43
C ALA A 188 3.25 3.02 17.59
N ASP A 189 3.14 4.16 18.27
CA ASP A 189 1.84 4.83 18.50
C ASP A 189 1.33 5.60 17.25
N LEU A 190 2.20 5.73 16.26
CA LEU A 190 1.98 6.56 15.08
C LEU A 190 1.45 5.77 13.87
N THR A 191 1.68 4.46 13.81
CA THR A 191 1.19 3.63 12.70
C THR A 191 -0.31 3.38 12.75
N MET A 192 -0.95 3.42 13.92
CA MET A 192 -2.40 3.17 14.00
C MET A 192 -3.24 4.46 13.85
N LYS A 193 -2.75 5.61 14.35
CA LYS A 193 -3.51 6.87 14.30
C LYS A 193 -3.20 7.78 13.10
N THR A 194 -2.04 7.65 12.46
CA THR A 194 -1.65 8.55 11.34
C THR A 194 -1.55 7.85 9.98
N ILE A 195 -1.71 6.52 9.93
CA ILE A 195 -1.88 5.82 8.66
C ILE A 195 -3.31 6.00 8.15
N ASP A 196 -4.30 5.98 9.05
CA ASP A 196 -5.71 6.14 8.68
C ASP A 196 -6.18 7.61 8.72
N ALA A 197 -5.46 8.50 9.44
CA ALA A 197 -5.80 9.91 9.48
C ALA A 197 -5.07 10.73 8.42
N ASP A 198 -5.83 11.59 7.73
CA ASP A 198 -5.29 12.54 6.76
C ASP A 198 -4.13 13.37 7.34
N PRO A 199 -3.03 13.59 6.58
CA PRO A 199 -1.95 14.44 7.05
C PRO A 199 -2.50 15.83 7.34
N PHE A 200 -2.18 16.40 8.50
CA PHE A 200 -2.72 17.68 8.95
C PHE A 200 -1.72 18.85 8.85
N GLY A 201 -2.25 20.08 8.70
CA GLY A 201 -1.46 21.32 8.73
C GLY A 201 -0.36 21.42 7.68
N LYS A 202 0.89 21.67 8.11
CA LYS A 202 2.04 21.91 7.21
C LYS A 202 2.41 20.68 6.38
N THR A 203 2.16 19.48 6.90
CA THR A 203 2.48 18.22 6.21
C THR A 203 1.50 18.02 5.07
N ARG A 204 0.20 18.25 5.31
CA ARG A 204 -0.86 18.31 4.30
C ARG A 204 -0.50 19.25 3.15
N ALA A 205 -0.07 20.47 3.48
CA ALA A 205 0.29 21.45 2.47
C ALA A 205 1.48 20.95 1.62
N LYS A 206 2.50 20.35 2.25
CA LYS A 206 3.65 19.80 1.54
C LYS A 206 3.29 18.58 0.68
N THR A 207 2.55 17.61 1.20
CA THR A 207 2.10 16.44 0.44
C THR A 207 1.22 16.85 -0.73
N MET A 208 0.24 17.73 -0.51
CA MET A 208 -0.62 18.29 -1.56
C MET A 208 0.22 19.00 -2.65
N THR A 209 1.17 19.85 -2.26
CA THR A 209 2.04 20.52 -3.25
C THR A 209 2.92 19.53 -4.01
N GLN A 210 3.40 18.45 -3.38
CA GLN A 210 4.15 17.38 -4.05
C GLN A 210 3.27 16.62 -5.05
N ARG A 211 2.03 16.28 -4.68
CA ARG A 211 1.05 15.63 -5.58
C ARG A 211 0.78 16.52 -6.80
N LEU A 212 0.47 17.79 -6.58
CA LEU A 212 0.23 18.75 -7.66
C LEU A 212 1.48 18.95 -8.55
N ARG A 213 2.69 18.90 -7.98
CA ARG A 213 3.93 18.95 -8.76
C ARG A 213 4.11 17.72 -9.65
N ASN A 214 3.91 16.53 -9.10
CA ASN A 214 4.06 15.30 -9.87
C ASN A 214 3.06 15.25 -11.04
N LEU A 215 1.81 15.68 -10.79
CA LEU A 215 0.78 15.79 -11.82
C LEU A 215 1.08 16.91 -12.84
N SER A 216 1.58 18.06 -12.40
CA SER A 216 1.90 19.16 -13.32
C SER A 216 3.13 18.88 -14.18
N GLU A 217 4.09 18.07 -13.73
CA GLU A 217 5.27 17.73 -14.53
C GLU A 217 4.92 16.93 -15.79
N THR A 218 3.87 16.11 -15.74
CA THR A 218 3.41 15.34 -16.90
C THR A 218 2.57 16.19 -17.86
N THR A 219 1.75 17.09 -17.32
CA THR A 219 0.70 17.78 -18.09
C THR A 219 1.15 19.15 -18.57
N ALA A 220 1.90 19.88 -17.75
CA ALA A 220 2.40 21.20 -18.06
C ALA A 220 3.88 21.11 -18.46
N GLY A 221 4.19 21.33 -19.74
CA GLY A 221 5.58 21.51 -20.21
C GLY A 221 6.30 22.73 -19.60
N GLN A 222 5.70 23.42 -18.64
CA GLN A 222 6.31 24.51 -17.91
C GLN A 222 7.22 23.96 -16.81
N SER A 223 8.51 24.25 -16.95
CA SER A 223 9.51 23.94 -15.93
C SER A 223 9.21 24.63 -14.60
N ARG A 224 9.43 23.91 -13.50
CA ARG A 224 9.38 24.42 -12.12
C ARG A 224 10.02 25.81 -12.00
N LYS A 225 9.22 26.81 -11.59
CA LYS A 225 9.71 28.16 -11.33
C LYS A 225 10.28 28.22 -9.92
N LEU A 226 11.55 28.62 -9.83
CA LEU A 226 12.24 28.82 -8.56
C LEU A 226 11.81 30.15 -7.93
N GLU A 227 11.84 30.23 -6.61
CA GLU A 227 11.63 31.46 -5.86
C GLU A 227 12.71 32.50 -6.21
N LYS A 228 12.30 33.77 -6.33
CA LYS A 228 13.22 34.87 -6.65
C LYS A 228 14.10 35.16 -5.43
N MET A 229 15.39 34.85 -5.54
CA MET A 229 16.39 35.13 -4.50
C MET A 229 17.58 35.91 -5.05
N PRO A 230 18.26 36.75 -4.24
CA PRO A 230 19.55 37.33 -4.60
C PRO A 230 20.59 36.24 -4.92
N MET A 231 21.45 36.52 -5.90
CA MET A 231 22.40 35.54 -6.42
C MET A 231 23.33 34.99 -5.34
N ASN A 232 23.84 35.85 -4.45
CA ASN A 232 24.79 35.48 -3.41
C ASN A 232 24.15 34.54 -2.37
N MET A 233 22.90 34.80 -1.98
CA MET A 233 22.16 33.93 -1.06
C MET A 233 21.91 32.56 -1.69
N ARG A 234 21.43 32.52 -2.94
CA ARG A 234 21.18 31.25 -3.64
C ARG A 234 22.46 30.41 -3.78
N LYS A 235 23.58 31.04 -4.16
CA LYS A 235 24.89 30.38 -4.23
C LYS A 235 25.34 29.87 -2.85
N GLY A 236 25.15 30.66 -1.79
CA GLY A 236 25.50 30.28 -0.43
C GLY A 236 24.72 29.06 0.07
N ILE A 237 23.40 29.04 -0.17
CA ILE A 237 22.54 27.90 0.18
C ILE A 237 22.99 26.64 -0.58
N LEU A 238 23.21 26.77 -1.89
CA LEU A 238 23.65 25.65 -2.73
C LEU A 238 25.01 25.10 -2.27
N LYS A 239 25.99 25.97 -2.02
CA LYS A 239 27.33 25.55 -1.55
C LYS A 239 27.24 24.79 -0.22
N LYS A 240 26.48 25.33 0.75
CA LYS A 240 26.29 24.70 2.06
C LYS A 240 25.57 23.36 1.97
N GLU A 241 24.64 23.21 1.03
CA GLU A 241 23.95 21.94 0.81
C GLU A 241 24.91 20.91 0.18
N VAL A 242 25.68 21.29 -0.85
CA VAL A 242 26.70 20.41 -1.44
C VAL A 242 27.72 19.96 -0.39
N GLU A 243 28.17 20.86 0.48
CA GLU A 243 29.08 20.50 1.58
C GLU A 243 28.44 19.52 2.56
N ARG A 244 27.15 19.67 2.88
CA ARG A 244 26.44 18.74 3.77
C ARG A 244 26.25 17.37 3.11
N VAL A 245 25.87 17.34 1.85
CA VAL A 245 25.73 16.11 1.05
C VAL A 245 27.07 15.39 0.98
N ARG A 246 28.15 16.10 0.66
CA ARG A 246 29.50 15.53 0.62
C ARG A 246 29.91 14.91 1.96
N LYS A 247 29.71 15.63 3.08
CA LYS A 247 30.02 15.10 4.42
C LYS A 247 29.20 13.86 4.75
N PHE A 248 27.92 13.85 4.38
CA PHE A 248 27.04 12.70 4.60
C PHE A 248 27.46 11.49 3.76
N GLU A 249 27.77 11.69 2.49
CA GLU A 249 28.23 10.62 1.60
C GLU A 249 29.61 10.08 2.00
N GLU A 250 30.52 10.94 2.44
CA GLU A 250 31.82 10.55 2.96
C GLU A 250 31.69 9.76 4.27
N SER A 251 30.85 10.23 5.20
CA SER A 251 30.56 9.49 6.43
C SER A 251 29.95 8.13 6.13
N ALA A 252 29.00 8.06 5.19
CA ALA A 252 28.34 6.82 4.81
C ALA A 252 29.29 5.83 4.13
N LYS A 253 30.20 6.35 3.29
CA LYS A 253 31.26 5.57 2.65
C LYS A 253 32.24 5.01 3.69
N ASN A 254 32.63 5.83 4.66
CA ASN A 254 33.55 5.43 5.72
C ASN A 254 32.92 4.42 6.69
N SER A 255 31.61 4.52 6.96
CA SER A 255 30.87 3.56 7.80
C SER A 255 30.42 2.30 7.05
N GLY A 256 30.57 2.24 5.72
CA GLY A 256 30.06 1.13 4.91
C GLY A 256 28.54 1.11 4.70
N THR A 257 27.83 2.19 5.06
CA THR A 257 26.38 2.29 4.81
C THR A 257 26.09 2.58 3.33
N ILE A 258 25.19 1.79 2.72
CA ILE A 258 24.83 1.93 1.31
C ILE A 258 23.73 2.99 1.16
N LEU A 259 23.99 3.98 0.31
CA LEU A 259 23.05 5.06 0.00
C LEU A 259 22.36 4.83 -1.37
N ALA A 260 21.10 5.24 -1.47
CA ALA A 260 20.37 5.28 -2.75
C ALA A 260 21.14 6.09 -3.82
N LYS A 261 21.12 5.65 -5.08
CA LYS A 261 21.83 6.34 -6.17
C LYS A 261 21.03 7.55 -6.65
N THR A 262 21.69 8.69 -6.87
CA THR A 262 21.11 9.91 -7.45
C THR A 262 21.58 10.12 -8.88
N GLY A 263 20.84 10.91 -9.67
CA GLY A 263 21.26 11.28 -11.02
C GLY A 263 22.55 12.10 -11.04
N LYS A 264 23.27 12.09 -12.16
CA LYS A 264 24.44 12.98 -12.32
C LYS A 264 24.00 14.43 -12.19
N TYR A 265 24.74 15.20 -11.39
CA TYR A 265 24.47 16.62 -11.07
C TYR A 265 23.21 16.88 -10.24
N GLU A 266 22.47 15.85 -9.83
CA GLU A 266 21.35 15.97 -8.90
C GLU A 266 21.86 16.06 -7.46
N LEU A 267 21.24 16.95 -6.67
CA LEU A 267 21.50 17.07 -5.25
C LEU A 267 20.75 15.98 -4.50
N ARG A 268 21.44 15.29 -3.59
CA ARG A 268 20.78 14.37 -2.67
C ARG A 268 19.97 15.16 -1.65
N ASP A 269 18.68 14.86 -1.56
CA ASP A 269 17.79 15.52 -0.61
C ASP A 269 17.88 14.89 0.79
N LEU A 270 18.88 15.31 1.57
CA LEU A 270 19.06 14.89 2.97
C LEU A 270 17.94 15.36 3.91
N ASN A 271 17.10 16.30 3.45
CA ASN A 271 16.11 16.98 4.27
C ASN A 271 14.73 17.01 3.59
N MET A 272 14.44 16.09 2.66
CA MET A 272 13.14 16.02 1.97
C MET A 272 11.97 16.00 2.96
N GLY A 273 12.22 15.47 4.17
CA GLY A 273 11.27 15.46 5.27
C GLY A 273 11.19 16.75 6.07
N ARG A 274 12.24 17.09 6.85
CA ARG A 274 12.17 18.01 8.01
C ARG A 274 11.07 19.07 7.93
N ALA A 275 9.92 18.76 8.55
CA ALA A 275 8.71 19.59 8.55
C ALA A 275 8.98 21.03 9.01
N ASN A 276 9.95 21.21 9.91
CA ASN A 276 10.26 22.46 10.61
C ASN A 276 11.06 23.49 9.79
N LYS A 277 11.49 23.16 8.56
CA LYS A 277 12.08 24.18 7.67
C LYS A 277 11.02 24.74 6.73
N VAL A 278 10.89 26.06 6.75
CA VAL A 278 10.04 26.86 5.87
C VAL A 278 10.55 26.71 4.44
N GLY A 279 9.67 26.25 3.55
CA GLY A 279 9.93 26.09 2.12
C GLY A 279 10.48 24.72 1.72
N ILE A 280 10.01 24.23 0.57
CA ILE A 280 10.58 23.06 -0.08
C ILE A 280 11.89 23.53 -0.71
N LYS A 281 13.03 22.97 -0.28
CA LYS A 281 14.36 23.39 -0.77
C LYS A 281 14.49 23.34 -2.29
N SER A 282 13.76 22.43 -2.93
CA SER A 282 13.67 22.35 -4.40
C SER A 282 13.19 23.65 -5.05
N ASP A 283 12.46 24.50 -4.33
CA ASP A 283 11.90 25.74 -4.86
C ASP A 283 12.90 26.89 -4.77
N LEU A 284 13.81 26.83 -3.80
CA LEU A 284 14.83 27.85 -3.57
C LEU A 284 16.03 27.66 -4.50
N ILE A 285 16.56 26.44 -4.58
CA ILE A 285 17.79 26.12 -5.30
C ILE A 285 17.61 25.15 -6.48
N GLY A 286 16.48 24.44 -6.55
CA GLY A 286 16.25 23.40 -7.56
C GLY A 286 16.78 22.03 -7.14
N LYS A 287 16.59 21.03 -8.02
CA LYS A 287 17.10 19.66 -7.83
C LYS A 287 18.58 19.50 -8.21
N HIS A 288 19.10 20.38 -9.05
CA HIS A 288 20.43 20.20 -9.64
C HIS A 288 21.45 21.17 -9.05
N THR A 289 22.67 20.68 -8.89
CA THR A 289 23.87 21.47 -8.50
C THR A 289 24.22 22.54 -9.53
N ILE A 290 23.88 22.29 -10.79
CA ILE A 290 24.21 23.11 -11.95
C ILE A 290 22.93 23.76 -12.50
N GLY A 291 23.04 25.00 -12.97
CA GLY A 291 21.92 25.71 -13.59
C GLY A 291 21.43 25.03 -14.89
N ARG A 292 20.15 25.17 -15.19
CA ARG A 292 19.47 24.51 -16.32
C ARG A 292 20.18 24.67 -17.69
N LYS A 293 20.72 25.86 -17.99
CA LYS A 293 21.45 26.10 -19.25
C LYS A 293 22.68 25.21 -19.38
N LYS A 294 23.51 25.18 -18.33
CA LYS A 294 24.69 24.31 -18.28
C LYS A 294 24.30 22.84 -18.30
N LEU A 295 23.20 22.47 -17.64
CA LEU A 295 22.68 21.11 -17.72
C LEU A 295 22.28 20.73 -19.16
N GLN A 296 21.58 21.62 -19.87
CA GLN A 296 21.28 21.45 -21.29
C GLN A 296 22.54 21.37 -22.16
N GLU A 297 23.58 22.16 -21.85
CA GLU A 297 24.87 22.06 -22.55
C GLU A 297 25.55 20.71 -22.33
N GLN A 298 25.47 20.13 -21.12
CA GLN A 298 26.00 18.79 -20.83
C GLN A 298 25.24 17.69 -21.59
N PHE A 299 23.93 17.85 -21.76
CA PHE A 299 23.09 16.94 -22.56
C PHE A 299 23.12 17.25 -24.05
N SER A 300 23.65 18.40 -24.46
CA SER A 300 23.77 18.77 -25.86
C SER A 300 24.84 17.91 -26.52
N HIS A 301 24.58 17.46 -27.73
CA HIS A 301 25.58 16.74 -28.50
C HIS A 301 26.81 17.60 -28.73
N ARG A 302 27.99 16.99 -28.61
CA ARG A 302 29.26 17.64 -28.94
C ARG A 302 29.18 18.20 -30.36
N LYS A 303 29.56 19.47 -30.52
CA LYS A 303 29.69 20.11 -31.83
C LYS A 303 30.78 19.38 -32.62
N LYS A 304 30.39 18.64 -33.66
CA LYS A 304 31.29 17.78 -34.47
C LYS A 304 32.10 18.55 -35.53
N GLY A 305 32.01 19.88 -35.56
CA GLY A 305 32.62 20.70 -36.61
C GLY A 305 31.89 20.56 -37.95
N LEU A 306 32.41 21.24 -38.98
CA LEU A 306 31.91 21.11 -40.35
C LEU A 306 32.42 19.79 -40.96
N GLN A 307 31.56 19.03 -41.63
CA GLN A 307 31.97 17.85 -42.38
C GLN A 307 32.59 18.30 -43.72
N ILE A 308 33.90 18.08 -43.88
CA ILE A 308 34.66 18.52 -45.07
C ILE A 308 34.67 17.45 -46.16
N GLN A 309 34.88 16.18 -45.77
CA GLN A 309 34.99 15.08 -46.71
C GLN A 309 33.62 14.46 -46.99
N ALA A 310 33.26 14.38 -48.27
CA ALA A 310 32.04 13.72 -48.75
C ALA A 310 32.28 12.29 -49.27
N VAL A 311 33.52 11.95 -49.61
CA VAL A 311 33.90 10.65 -50.17
C VAL A 311 34.69 9.83 -49.15
N GLY A 312 34.34 8.55 -49.01
CA GLY A 312 35.05 7.62 -48.15
C GLY A 312 34.85 7.84 -46.65
N ARG A 313 35.46 6.95 -45.87
CA ARG A 313 35.45 6.97 -44.40
C ARG A 313 36.81 7.42 -43.87
N SER A 314 36.82 8.51 -43.13
CA SER A 314 38.01 8.96 -42.39
C SER A 314 38.17 8.10 -41.14
N THR A 315 39.18 7.24 -41.13
CA THR A 315 39.54 6.38 -40.00
C THR A 315 40.90 6.78 -39.44
N ARG A 316 41.31 6.17 -38.31
CA ARG A 316 42.65 6.40 -37.76
C ARG A 316 43.78 6.07 -38.74
N ASN A 317 43.56 5.14 -39.68
CA ASN A 317 44.55 4.69 -40.66
C ASN A 317 44.55 5.53 -41.96
N GLY A 318 43.73 6.57 -42.02
CA GLY A 318 43.58 7.43 -43.20
C GLY A 318 42.19 7.36 -43.84
N LEU A 319 42.11 7.89 -45.07
CA LEU A 319 40.87 7.93 -45.85
C LEU A 319 40.69 6.61 -46.61
N ILE A 320 39.65 5.86 -46.26
CA ILE A 320 39.30 4.62 -46.93
C ILE A 320 38.15 4.92 -47.89
N VAL A 321 38.43 4.87 -49.20
CA VAL A 321 37.44 5.03 -50.25
C VAL A 321 37.01 3.64 -50.72
N SER A 322 35.71 3.37 -50.75
CA SER A 322 35.21 2.07 -51.21
C SER A 322 35.40 1.92 -52.72
N GLU A 323 35.58 0.69 -53.21
CA GLU A 323 35.67 0.40 -54.65
C GLU A 323 34.43 0.91 -55.41
N LYS A 324 33.25 0.88 -54.77
CA LYS A 324 32.01 1.42 -55.31
C LYS A 324 32.07 2.94 -55.49
N GLU A 325 32.54 3.69 -54.51
CA GLU A 325 32.75 5.15 -54.64
C GLU A 325 33.82 5.47 -55.67
N PHE A 326 34.90 4.70 -55.71
CA PHE A 326 35.94 4.82 -56.73
C PHE A 326 35.37 4.63 -58.14
N SER A 327 34.59 3.55 -58.36
CA SER A 327 33.95 3.27 -59.65
C SER A 327 32.92 4.34 -60.04
N SER A 328 32.17 4.88 -59.06
CA SER A 328 31.21 5.96 -59.27
C SER A 328 31.89 7.29 -59.64
N MET A 329 33.05 7.59 -59.05
CA MET A 329 33.80 8.82 -59.34
C MET A 329 34.55 8.76 -60.67
N ILE A 330 35.08 7.59 -61.03
CA ILE A 330 35.82 7.38 -62.30
C ILE A 330 34.87 7.37 -63.51
N GLY A 331 33.55 7.27 -63.30
CA GLY A 331 32.57 7.42 -64.37
C GLY A 331 32.40 6.17 -65.24
N SER A 332 32.57 4.97 -64.68
CA SER A 332 32.13 3.74 -65.38
C SER A 332 30.59 3.74 -65.41
N GLY A 333 30.03 4.29 -66.48
CA GLY A 333 28.62 4.57 -66.65
C GLY A 333 27.72 3.39 -66.32
N ASN A 334 26.92 3.54 -65.27
CA ASN A 334 25.67 2.81 -65.13
C ASN A 334 24.76 3.23 -66.29
N LYS A 335 24.85 2.50 -67.42
CA LYS A 335 23.78 2.41 -68.40
C LYS A 335 22.55 1.90 -67.64
N GLY A 336 21.71 2.84 -67.21
CA GLY A 336 20.49 2.54 -66.48
C GLY A 336 19.68 1.49 -67.25
N LYS A 337 19.42 0.35 -66.59
CA LYS A 337 18.34 -0.56 -66.96
C LYS A 337 17.03 0.21 -66.79
N ARG A 338 16.66 0.99 -67.82
CA ARG A 338 15.32 1.58 -67.94
C ARG A 338 14.31 0.43 -67.95
N GLY A 339 13.37 0.50 -67.02
CA GLY A 339 12.37 -0.53 -66.79
C GLY A 339 11.62 -0.92 -68.07
N LYS A 340 11.54 -2.24 -68.31
CA LYS A 340 10.53 -2.84 -69.19
C LYS A 340 9.15 -2.47 -68.62
N LYS A 341 8.48 -1.48 -69.23
CA LYS A 341 7.02 -1.38 -69.15
C LYS A 341 6.46 -2.70 -69.72
N ARG A 342 5.83 -3.49 -68.85
CA ARG A 342 5.03 -4.64 -69.25
C ARG A 342 3.85 -4.08 -70.07
N ARG A 343 3.72 -4.53 -71.31
CA ARG A 343 2.49 -4.35 -72.10
C ARG A 343 1.44 -5.33 -71.61
#